data_AF-A0A836LAZ4-F1
#
_entry.id   AF-A0A836LAZ4-F1
#
_cell.length_a   1.000
_cell.length_b   1.000
_cell.length_c   1.000
_cell.angle_alpha   90.00
_cell.angle_beta   90.00
_cell.angle_gamma   90.00
#
_symmetry.space_group_name_H-M   'P 1'
#
loop_
_entity.id
_entity.type
_entity.pdbx_description
1 polymer ?
#
loop_
_entity_poly.entity_id
_entity_poly.type
_entity_poly.pdbx_seq_one_letter_code
_entity_poly.pdbx_strand_id
1 'polypeptide(L)'
;MMRATRLCAAAIDAIRALSAEVEIPSGFKQLGAKEEELPRLANAALLDVCAMFNPRQCTRDDIIGIYRNAMQIKDSGKQVFEPMSGR
;
A
#
# COMPACT_ATOMS: atom_id res chain seq x y z
N MET A 1 22.12 9.08 -4.59
CA MET A 1 20.89 9.05 -3.77
C MET A 1 19.64 9.52 -4.53
N MET A 2 19.66 10.69 -5.21
CA MET A 2 18.47 11.28 -5.86
C MET A 2 17.78 10.44 -6.96
N ARG A 3 18.53 9.57 -7.66
CA ARG A 3 17.98 8.69 -8.73
C ARG A 3 17.11 7.55 -8.17
N ALA A 4 17.51 6.94 -7.05
CA ALA A 4 16.76 5.83 -6.45
C ALA A 4 15.39 6.29 -5.94
N THR A 5 15.33 7.43 -5.25
CA THR A 5 14.07 7.99 -4.74
C THR A 5 13.06 8.29 -5.85
N ARG A 6 13.51 8.82 -7.00
CA ARG A 6 12.64 9.07 -8.16
C ARG A 6 12.10 7.78 -8.77
N LEU A 7 12.93 6.74 -8.87
CA LEU A 7 12.50 5.44 -9.40
C LEU A 7 11.51 4.73 -8.46
N CYS A 8 11.74 4.81 -7.14
CA CYS A 8 10.78 4.30 -6.16
C CYS A 8 9.43 5.02 -6.25
N ALA A 9 9.43 6.35 -6.42
CA ALA A 9 8.20 7.11 -6.62
C ALA A 9 7.46 6.68 -7.90
N ALA A 10 8.18 6.57 -9.02
CA ALA A 10 7.59 6.12 -10.29
C ALA A 10 6.98 4.71 -10.19
N ALA A 11 7.63 3.77 -9.47
CA ALA A 11 7.09 2.45 -9.24
C ALA A 11 5.78 2.49 -8.41
N ILE A 12 5.73 3.34 -7.37
CA ILE A 12 4.52 3.52 -6.55
C ILE A 12 3.38 4.10 -7.39
N ASP A 13 3.68 5.08 -8.25
CA ASP A 13 2.66 5.71 -9.10
C ASP A 13 2.11 4.75 -10.15
N ALA A 14 2.95 3.91 -10.74
CA ALA A 14 2.51 2.84 -11.65
C ALA A 14 1.58 1.83 -10.96
N ILE A 15 1.90 1.41 -9.72
CA ILE A 15 1.04 0.52 -8.93
C ILE A 15 -0.32 1.18 -8.66
N ARG A 16 -0.34 2.47 -8.31
CA ARG A 16 -1.59 3.21 -8.05
C ARG A 16 -2.47 3.33 -9.30
N ALA A 17 -1.86 3.64 -10.45
CA ALA A 17 -2.57 3.73 -11.72
C ALA A 17 -3.22 2.39 -12.09
N LEU A 18 -2.45 1.30 -12.03
CA LEU A 18 -2.96 -0.05 -12.30
C LEU A 18 -4.10 -0.43 -11.34
N SER A 19 -3.94 -0.18 -10.04
CA SER A 19 -5.00 -0.46 -9.04
C SER A 19 -6.30 0.29 -9.35
N ALA A 20 -6.22 1.52 -9.85
CA ALA A 20 -7.39 2.30 -10.23
C ALA A 20 -8.05 1.76 -11.52
N GLU A 21 -7.23 1.33 -12.50
CA GLU A 21 -7.69 0.77 -13.77
C GLU A 21 -8.44 -0.56 -13.58
N VAL A 22 -7.97 -1.40 -12.65
CA VAL A 22 -8.63 -2.67 -12.28
C VAL A 22 -9.64 -2.51 -11.14
N GLU A 23 -10.05 -1.28 -10.83
CA GLU A 23 -11.13 -0.95 -9.89
C GLU A 23 -10.91 -1.44 -8.44
N ILE A 24 -9.65 -1.52 -7.97
CA ILE A 24 -9.36 -1.83 -6.56
C ILE A 24 -9.82 -0.66 -5.67
N PRO A 25 -10.66 -0.92 -4.64
CA PRO A 25 -11.13 0.10 -3.73
C PRO A 25 -10.01 0.89 -3.06
N SER A 26 -10.15 2.21 -3.04
CA SER A 26 -9.16 3.10 -2.43
C SER A 26 -9.35 3.12 -0.91
N GLY A 27 -8.66 2.21 -0.24
CA GLY A 27 -8.54 2.16 1.21
C GLY A 27 -9.57 1.28 1.91
N PHE A 28 -9.22 0.80 3.10
CA PHE A 28 -9.94 -0.26 3.79
C PHE A 28 -11.32 0.16 4.30
N LYS A 29 -11.61 1.46 4.47
CA LYS A 29 -12.95 1.92 4.83
C LYS A 29 -14.00 1.56 3.77
N GLN A 30 -13.63 1.53 2.49
CA GLN A 30 -14.54 1.11 1.41
C GLN A 30 -14.86 -0.39 1.46
N LEU A 31 -14.02 -1.17 2.13
CA LEU A 31 -14.21 -2.61 2.37
C LEU A 31 -14.94 -2.89 3.71
N GLY A 32 -15.34 -1.84 4.43
CA GLY A 32 -16.02 -1.98 5.74
C GLY A 32 -15.07 -2.27 6.91
N ALA A 33 -13.77 -2.09 6.75
CA ALA A 33 -12.81 -2.27 7.85
C ALA A 33 -13.04 -1.26 8.97
N LYS A 34 -12.81 -1.71 10.21
CA LYS A 34 -12.97 -0.90 11.43
C LYS A 34 -11.62 -0.60 12.07
N GLU A 35 -11.47 0.61 12.60
CA GLU A 35 -10.20 1.02 13.21
C GLU A 35 -9.93 0.25 14.51
N GLU A 36 -10.98 -0.13 15.21
CA GLU A 36 -10.92 -0.95 16.42
C GLU A 36 -10.29 -2.34 16.19
N GLU A 37 -10.28 -2.85 14.94
CA GLU A 37 -9.69 -4.15 14.60
C GLU A 37 -8.20 -4.10 14.30
N LEU A 38 -7.62 -2.91 14.07
CA LEU A 38 -6.21 -2.77 13.71
C LEU A 38 -5.25 -3.42 14.73
N PRO A 39 -5.47 -3.29 16.06
CA PRO A 39 -4.67 -4.00 17.06
C PRO A 39 -4.62 -5.52 16.85
N ARG A 40 -5.76 -6.14 16.51
CA ARG A 40 -5.88 -7.59 16.31
C ARG A 40 -5.18 -8.00 15.01
N LEU A 41 -5.41 -7.25 13.93
CA LEU A 41 -4.79 -7.51 12.63
C LEU A 41 -3.27 -7.37 12.68
N ALA A 42 -2.75 -6.36 13.39
CA ALA A 42 -1.31 -6.16 13.53
C ALA A 42 -0.64 -7.31 14.29
N ASN A 43 -1.29 -7.84 15.35
CA ASN A 43 -0.79 -9.02 16.05
C ASN A 43 -0.75 -10.25 15.13
N ALA A 44 -1.80 -10.46 14.32
CA ALA A 44 -1.83 -11.55 13.36
C ALA A 44 -0.73 -11.41 12.30
N ALA A 45 -0.51 -10.19 11.77
CA ALA A 45 0.51 -9.92 10.77
C ALA A 45 1.94 -10.18 11.29
N LEU A 46 2.22 -9.93 12.57
CA LEU A 46 3.52 -10.24 13.19
C LEU A 46 3.78 -11.75 13.32
N LEU A 47 2.73 -12.56 13.38
CA LEU A 47 2.82 -14.01 13.48
C LEU A 47 2.79 -14.71 12.11
N ASP A 48 2.55 -13.95 11.03
CA ASP A 48 2.56 -14.49 9.68
C ASP A 48 3.99 -14.80 9.23
N VAL A 49 4.18 -15.97 8.61
CA VAL A 49 5.51 -16.41 8.11
C VAL A 49 6.12 -15.42 7.12
N CYS A 50 5.30 -14.66 6.39
CA CYS A 50 5.76 -13.63 5.47
C CYS A 50 6.52 -12.50 6.19
N ALA A 51 6.21 -12.23 7.46
CA ALA A 51 6.89 -11.20 8.25
C ALA A 51 8.38 -11.53 8.47
N MET A 52 8.73 -12.82 8.57
CA MET A 52 10.12 -13.27 8.73
C MET A 52 11.00 -12.91 7.52
N PHE A 53 10.40 -12.87 6.32
CA PHE A 53 11.12 -12.58 5.07
C PHE A 53 10.98 -11.13 4.60
N ASN A 54 10.25 -10.27 5.33
CA ASN A 54 10.16 -8.86 4.99
C ASN A 54 11.55 -8.21 5.18
N PRO A 55 12.12 -7.55 4.15
CA PRO A 55 13.47 -6.97 4.23
C PRO A 55 13.62 -5.90 5.31
N ARG A 56 12.49 -5.37 5.81
CA ARG A 56 12.42 -4.50 6.98
C ARG A 56 11.63 -5.20 8.07
N GLN A 57 12.26 -5.46 9.21
CA GLN A 57 11.54 -5.93 10.38
C GLN A 57 10.68 -4.79 10.95
N CYS A 58 9.40 -5.07 11.18
CA CYS A 58 8.41 -4.09 11.64
C CYS A 58 8.02 -4.39 13.09
N THR A 59 7.80 -3.35 13.87
CA THR A 59 7.13 -3.46 15.16
C THR A 59 5.61 -3.52 14.96
N ARG A 60 4.88 -3.87 16.03
CA ARG A 60 3.41 -3.81 16.03
C ARG A 60 2.90 -2.41 15.68
N ASP A 61 3.54 -1.37 16.20
CA ASP A 61 3.09 0.01 15.99
C ASP A 61 3.38 0.49 14.56
N ASP A 62 4.46 0.02 13.94
CA ASP A 62 4.72 0.25 12.51
C ASP A 62 3.57 -0.29 11.65
N ILE A 63 3.15 -1.54 11.92
CA ILE A 63 2.06 -2.20 11.17
C ILE A 63 0.73 -1.48 11.39
N ILE A 64 0.42 -1.09 12.64
CA ILE A 64 -0.79 -0.31 12.93
C ILE A 64 -0.75 1.04 12.18
N GLY A 65 0.41 1.71 12.13
CA GLY A 65 0.59 2.94 11.37
C GLY A 65 0.32 2.75 9.86
N ILE A 66 0.83 1.66 9.28
CA ILE A 66 0.56 1.28 7.89
C ILE A 66 -0.93 1.06 7.66
N TYR A 67 -1.59 0.28 8.52
CA TYR A 67 -3.03 0.04 8.40
C TYR A 67 -3.86 1.32 8.55
N ARG A 68 -3.56 2.19 9.51
CA ARG A 68 -4.24 3.50 9.65
C ARG A 68 -4.10 4.34 8.39
N ASN A 69 -2.91 4.38 7.80
CA ASN A 69 -2.70 5.09 6.53
C ASN A 69 -3.51 4.49 5.38
N ALA A 70 -3.73 3.17 5.38
CA ALA A 70 -4.55 2.46 4.41
C ALA A 70 -6.07 2.59 4.67
N MET A 71 -6.51 3.04 5.85
CA MET A 71 -7.92 3.31 6.12
C MET A 71 -8.47 4.50 5.33
N GLN A 72 -7.61 5.42 4.89
CA GLN A 72 -8.03 6.65 4.21
C GLN A 72 -8.44 6.37 2.75
N ILE A 73 -9.52 7.00 2.32
CA ILE A 73 -9.83 7.14 0.89
C ILE A 73 -8.84 8.13 0.32
N LYS A 74 -8.06 7.70 -0.68
CA LYS A 74 -7.18 8.60 -1.44
C LYS A 74 -7.73 8.66 -2.85
N ASP A 75 -7.84 9.87 -3.39
CA ASP A 75 -8.20 10.05 -4.80
C ASP A 75 -7.25 9.19 -5.63
N SER A 76 -7.82 8.13 -6.21
CA SER A 76 -7.22 7.38 -7.30
C SER A 76 -7.32 8.28 -8.53
N GLY A 77 -6.57 9.39 -8.52
CA GLY A 77 -6.46 10.26 -9.66
C GLY A 77 -6.15 9.38 -10.87
N LYS A 78 -7.06 9.36 -11.85
CA LYS A 78 -6.93 8.60 -13.09
C LYS A 78 -5.74 9.18 -13.86
N GLN A 79 -4.53 8.81 -13.47
CA GLN A 79 -3.35 8.98 -14.29
C GLN A 79 -3.41 7.85 -15.30
N VAL A 80 -3.80 8.18 -16.52
CA VAL A 80 -3.71 7.27 -17.66
C VAL A 80 -2.23 6.90 -17.79
N PHE A 81 -1.89 5.66 -17.46
CA PHE A 81 -0.57 5.14 -17.71
C PHE A 81 -0.44 4.94 -19.22
N GLU A 82 0.19 5.89 -19.91
CA GLU A 82 0.55 5.65 -21.30
C GLU A 82 1.73 4.66 -21.32
N PRO A 83 1.59 3.49 -21.97
CA PRO A 83 2.69 2.55 -22.07
C PRO A 83 3.84 3.25 -22.80
N MET A 84 5.07 3.07 -22.31
CA MET A 84 6.25 3.58 -23.02
C MET A 84 6.30 2.93 -24.40
N SER A 85 5.81 3.65 -25.41
CA SER A 85 5.95 3.25 -26.81
C SER A 85 7.44 3.20 -27.12
N GLY A 86 7.96 1.99 -27.35
CA GLY A 86 9.37 1.77 -27.68
C GLY A 86 10.09 0.79 -26.75
N ARG A 87 9.78 -0.50 -26.93
CA ARG A 87 10.75 -1.55 -27.25
C ARG A 87 10.01 -2.75 -27.83
#